data_AF-A0A453T0D6-F1
#
_entry.id   AF-A0A453T0D6-F1
#
_cell.length_a   1.000
_cell.length_b   1.000
_cell.length_c   1.000
_cell.angle_alpha   90.00
_cell.angle_beta   90.00
_cell.angle_gamma   90.00
#
_symmetry.space_group_name_H-M   'P 1'
#
loop_
_entity.id
_entity.type
_entity.pdbx_description
1 polymer ?
#
loop_
_entity_poly.entity_id
_entity_poly.type
_entity_poly.pdbx_seq_one_letter_code
_entity_poly.pdbx_strand_id
1 'polypeptide(L)'
;LEVDAWDSLLQDIALLPMDVEGAPDSISWRLESTGRFSTKSLYSAIAPSSALEPFSLIWDIRLPLKIRIFLWQWIRGRLPSGVEVLKRNGPGDGMCP
;
A
#
# COMPACT_ATOMS: atom_id res chain seq x y z
N LEU A 1 -16.21 6.46 34.97
CA LEU A 1 -16.33 6.73 33.52
C LEU A 1 -15.78 5.58 32.70
N GLU A 2 -14.48 5.27 32.76
CA GLU A 2 -13.93 4.11 32.01
C GLU A 2 -14.38 2.77 32.62
N VAL A 3 -14.35 2.66 33.95
CA VAL A 3 -14.79 1.45 34.68
C VAL A 3 -16.27 1.14 34.43
N ASP A 4 -17.14 2.16 34.40
CA ASP A 4 -18.58 1.97 34.13
C ASP A 4 -18.84 1.52 32.68
N ALA A 5 -18.05 2.02 31.73
CA ALA A 5 -18.12 1.58 30.33
C ALA A 5 -17.65 0.13 30.17
N TRP A 6 -16.61 -0.28 30.91
CA TRP A 6 -16.15 -1.67 30.96
C TRP A 6 -17.21 -2.60 31.57
N ASP A 7 -17.84 -2.20 32.67
CA ASP A 7 -18.85 -3.00 33.36
C ASP A 7 -20.12 -3.16 32.51
N SER A 8 -20.53 -2.08 31.81
CA SER A 8 -21.61 -2.13 30.81
C SER A 8 -21.31 -3.11 29.68
N LEU A 9 -20.08 -3.09 29.15
CA LEU A 9 -19.67 -4.00 28.08
C LEU A 9 -19.69 -5.47 28.56
N LEU A 10 -19.22 -5.74 29.78
CA LEU A 10 -19.27 -7.09 30.36
C LEU A 10 -20.70 -7.60 30.55
N GLN A 11 -21.63 -6.72 30.97
CA GLN A 11 -23.05 -7.05 31.02
C GLN A 11 -23.61 -7.36 29.63
N ASP A 12 -23.28 -6.55 28.62
CA ASP A 12 -23.75 -6.78 27.25
C ASP A 12 -23.24 -8.12 26.69
N ILE A 13 -21.96 -8.46 26.91
CA ILE A 13 -21.40 -9.76 26.51
C ILE A 13 -22.09 -10.90 27.23
N ALA A 14 -22.34 -10.76 28.55
CA ALA A 14 -22.97 -11.82 29.35
C ALA A 14 -24.45 -12.08 28.97
N LEU A 15 -25.13 -11.06 28.44
CA LEU A 15 -26.53 -11.13 28.03
C LEU A 15 -26.73 -11.60 26.58
N LEU A 16 -25.69 -11.56 25.75
CA LEU A 16 -25.72 -12.10 24.40
C LEU A 16 -25.44 -13.62 24.46
N PRO A 17 -26.41 -14.48 24.13
CA PRO A 17 -26.13 -15.91 24.02
C PRO A 17 -25.06 -16.09 22.94
N MET A 18 -23.89 -16.57 23.34
CA MET A 18 -22.83 -16.93 22.40
C MET A 18 -23.38 -18.09 21.57
N ASP A 19 -23.68 -17.83 20.31
CA ASP A 19 -24.21 -18.82 19.38
C ASP A 19 -23.07 -19.76 18.96
N VAL A 20 -22.70 -20.68 19.86
CA VAL A 20 -21.60 -21.65 19.65
C VAL A 20 -21.98 -22.70 18.59
N GLU A 21 -23.28 -22.93 18.38
CA GLU A 21 -23.85 -23.79 17.33
C GLU A 21 -24.17 -23.00 16.04
N GLY A 22 -23.89 -21.70 16.03
CA GLY A 22 -24.20 -20.76 14.96
C GLY A 22 -23.32 -20.88 13.73
N ALA A 23 -23.54 -19.97 12.78
CA ALA A 23 -22.63 -19.82 11.65
C ALA A 23 -21.23 -19.44 12.16
N PRO A 24 -20.15 -20.05 11.61
CA PRO A 24 -18.80 -19.75 12.05
C PRO A 24 -18.47 -18.27 11.82
N ASP A 25 -17.71 -17.69 12.74
CA ASP A 25 -17.17 -16.34 12.58
C ASP A 25 -16.47 -16.22 11.22
N SER A 26 -16.83 -15.17 10.47
CA SER A 26 -16.27 -14.91 9.16
C SER A 26 -15.60 -13.56 9.10
N ILE A 27 -14.38 -13.54 8.57
CA ILE A 27 -13.65 -12.30 8.32
C ILE A 27 -14.10 -11.76 6.96
N SER A 28 -14.57 -10.51 6.94
CA SER A 28 -14.95 -9.82 5.72
C SER A 28 -13.99 -8.67 5.39
N TRP A 29 -13.67 -8.55 4.12
CA TRP A 29 -12.81 -7.49 3.60
C TRP A 29 -13.61 -6.19 3.42
N ARG A 30 -13.39 -5.21 4.30
CA ARG A 30 -14.20 -3.98 4.34
C ARG A 30 -13.96 -3.01 3.18
N LEU A 31 -12.90 -3.20 2.40
CA LEU A 31 -12.57 -2.33 1.27
C LEU A 31 -13.33 -2.68 -0.02
N GLU A 32 -14.08 -3.78 -0.03
CA GLU A 32 -14.85 -4.26 -1.17
C GLU A 32 -16.27 -4.62 -0.73
N SER A 33 -17.29 -4.23 -1.49
CA SER A 33 -18.69 -4.55 -1.17
C SER A 33 -18.99 -6.05 -1.16
N THR A 34 -18.17 -6.84 -1.87
CA THR A 34 -18.26 -8.30 -1.89
C THR A 34 -17.74 -8.97 -0.61
N GLY A 35 -17.07 -8.22 0.28
CA GLY A 35 -16.43 -8.76 1.47
C GLY A 35 -15.21 -9.65 1.17
N ARG A 36 -14.78 -9.76 -0.10
CA ARG A 36 -13.64 -10.59 -0.50
C ARG A 36 -12.35 -9.79 -0.56
N PHE A 37 -11.28 -10.40 -0.09
CA PHE A 37 -9.95 -9.82 -0.20
C PHE A 37 -9.54 -9.65 -1.66
N SER A 38 -8.97 -8.49 -1.97
CA SER A 38 -8.25 -8.27 -3.23
C SER A 38 -6.94 -7.54 -2.96
N THR A 39 -5.85 -7.99 -3.56
CA THR A 39 -4.56 -7.31 -3.49
C THR A 39 -4.68 -5.85 -3.96
N LYS A 40 -5.52 -5.61 -4.98
CA LYS A 40 -5.81 -4.28 -5.51
C LYS A 40 -6.35 -3.33 -4.45
N SER A 41 -7.39 -3.71 -3.72
CA SER A 41 -8.01 -2.85 -2.69
C SER A 41 -7.09 -2.64 -1.49
N LEU A 42 -6.36 -3.68 -1.06
CA LEU A 42 -5.32 -3.55 -0.04
C LEU A 42 -4.30 -2.47 -0.40
N TYR A 43 -3.62 -2.62 -1.54
CA TYR A 43 -2.60 -1.67 -1.97
C TYR A 43 -3.15 -0.27 -2.21
N SER A 44 -4.39 -0.16 -2.71
CA SER A 44 -5.05 1.14 -2.86
C SER A 44 -5.23 1.86 -1.51
N ALA A 45 -5.47 1.12 -0.42
CA ALA A 45 -5.65 1.69 0.92
C ALA A 45 -4.33 1.96 1.66
N ILE A 46 -3.35 1.05 1.60
CA ILE A 46 -2.11 1.17 2.40
C ILE A 46 -0.99 1.92 1.67
N ALA A 47 -1.03 1.94 0.35
CA ALA A 47 -0.03 2.57 -0.50
C ALA A 47 -0.74 3.30 -1.64
N PRO A 48 -1.56 4.33 -1.32
CA PRO A 48 -2.28 5.08 -2.34
C PRO A 48 -1.29 5.59 -3.38
N SER A 49 -1.40 5.07 -4.59
CA SER A 49 -0.54 5.49 -5.69
C SER A 49 -0.88 6.93 -6.02
N SER A 50 0.04 7.86 -5.73
CA SER A 50 -0.14 9.30 -6.00
C SER A 50 -0.14 9.67 -7.49
N ALA A 51 -0.23 8.70 -8.40
CA ALA A 51 0.20 8.91 -9.76
C ALA A 51 -0.91 8.57 -10.78
N LEU A 52 -1.63 9.62 -11.18
CA LEU A 52 -2.02 9.84 -12.57
C LEU A 52 -0.77 10.17 -13.41
N GLU A 53 0.29 9.37 -13.30
CA GLU A 53 1.50 9.59 -14.12
C GLU A 53 1.37 8.77 -15.40
N PRO A 54 1.82 9.31 -16.55
CA PRO A 54 1.73 8.66 -17.86
C PRO A 54 2.75 7.51 -18.02
N PHE A 55 2.94 6.69 -16.97
CA PHE A 55 3.82 5.53 -17.03
C PHE A 55 3.31 4.48 -18.00
N SER A 56 2.00 4.44 -18.30
CA SER A 56 1.46 3.57 -19.35
C SER A 56 2.18 3.81 -20.68
N LEU A 57 2.42 5.06 -21.06
CA LEU A 57 3.14 5.41 -22.29
C LEU A 57 4.53 4.76 -22.35
N ILE A 58 5.27 4.71 -21.24
CA ILE A 58 6.60 4.08 -21.19
C ILE A 58 6.52 2.58 -21.52
N TRP A 59 5.46 1.92 -21.04
CA TRP A 59 5.28 0.49 -21.21
C TRP A 59 4.61 0.13 -22.55
N ASP A 60 3.78 1.02 -23.08
CA ASP A 60 3.01 0.84 -24.31
C ASP A 60 3.87 1.06 -25.57
N ILE A 61 4.87 1.93 -25.54
CA ILE A 61 5.77 2.18 -26.68
C ILE A 61 6.72 0.99 -26.87
N ARG A 62 6.93 0.54 -28.12
CA ARG A 62 7.89 -0.50 -28.50
C ARG A 62 9.36 -0.04 -28.32
N LEU A 63 9.83 -0.03 -27.09
CA LEU A 63 11.22 0.23 -26.72
C LEU A 63 11.86 -0.99 -26.07
N PRO A 64 13.18 -1.18 -26.23
CA PRO A 64 13.95 -2.11 -25.41
C PRO A 64 13.71 -1.86 -23.92
N LEU A 65 13.61 -2.95 -23.14
CA LEU A 65 13.32 -2.91 -21.71
C LEU A 65 14.27 -1.99 -20.93
N LYS A 66 15.56 -1.97 -21.31
CA LYS A 66 16.58 -1.11 -20.70
C LYS A 66 16.22 0.38 -20.76
N ILE A 67 15.67 0.83 -21.89
CA ILE A 67 15.24 2.22 -22.09
C ILE A 67 13.98 2.52 -21.28
N ARG A 68 13.02 1.59 -21.25
CA ARG A 68 11.79 1.74 -20.43
C ARG A 68 12.12 1.88 -18.94
N ILE A 69 13.02 1.04 -18.43
CA ILE A 69 13.48 1.11 -17.03
C ILE A 69 14.19 2.45 -16.76
N PHE A 70 15.05 2.91 -17.68
CA PHE A 70 15.72 4.21 -17.55
C PHE A 70 14.72 5.37 -17.46
N LEU A 71 13.75 5.45 -18.38
CA LEU A 71 12.73 6.49 -18.38
C LEU A 71 11.88 6.47 -17.10
N TRP A 72 11.51 5.27 -16.63
CA TRP A 72 10.77 5.11 -15.38
C TRP A 72 11.59 5.56 -14.16
N GLN A 73 12.89 5.28 -14.11
CA GLN A 73 13.76 5.79 -13.03
C GLN A 73 13.90 7.32 -13.10
N TRP A 74 14.03 7.86 -14.31
CA TRP A 74 14.19 9.29 -14.54
C TRP A 74 12.97 10.09 -14.10
N ILE A 75 11.77 9.72 -14.54
CA ILE A 75 10.51 10.41 -14.17
C ILE A 75 10.27 10.34 -12.66
N ARG A 76 10.66 9.25 -12.00
CA ARG A 76 10.54 9.13 -10.53
C ARG A 76 11.63 9.85 -9.74
N GLY A 77 12.57 10.55 -10.39
CA GLY A 77 13.72 11.17 -9.73
C GLY A 77 14.60 10.14 -9.00
N ARG A 78 14.64 8.92 -9.52
CA ARG A 78 15.38 7.77 -8.97
C ARG A 78 16.56 7.37 -9.84
N LEU A 79 16.90 8.16 -10.86
CA LEU A 79 18.10 7.92 -11.65
C LEU A 79 19.32 8.04 -10.72
N PRO A 80 20.24 7.06 -10.70
CA PRO A 80 21.44 7.15 -9.89
C PRO A 80 22.49 7.98 -10.64
N SER A 81 22.33 9.31 -10.72
CA SER A 81 23.43 10.17 -11.16
C SER A 81 24.33 10.53 -9.97
N GLY A 82 25.53 11.05 -10.25
CA GLY A 82 26.50 11.45 -9.22
C GLY A 82 25.87 12.34 -8.16
N VAL A 83 25.00 13.28 -8.55
CA VAL A 83 24.33 14.18 -7.61
C VAL A 83 23.29 13.47 -6.72
N GLU A 84 22.55 12.48 -7.22
CA GLU A 84 21.61 11.71 -6.36
C GLU A 84 22.34 10.72 -5.45
N VAL A 85 23.46 10.16 -5.90
CA VAL A 85 24.33 9.30 -5.08
C VAL A 85 24.89 10.12 -3.92
N LEU A 86 25.43 11.32 -4.20
CA LEU A 86 25.95 12.23 -3.19
C LEU A 86 24.86 12.67 -2.19
N LYS A 87 23.66 13.04 -2.69
CA LYS A 87 22.51 13.41 -1.83
C LYS A 87 22.09 12.31 -0.84
N ARG A 88 22.41 11.04 -1.13
CA ARG A 88 22.07 9.88 -0.29
C ARG A 88 23.27 9.36 0.52
N ASN A 89 24.34 10.15 0.65
CA ASN A 89 25.59 9.76 1.31
C ASN A 89 26.25 8.51 0.68
N GLY A 90 26.04 8.29 -0.62
CA GLY A 90 26.70 7.24 -1.37
C GLY A 90 28.14 7.60 -1.77
N PRO A 91 28.96 6.63 -2.19
CA PRO A 91 30.32 6.88 -2.64
C PRO A 91 30.32 7.68 -3.95
N GLY A 92 30.84 8.90 -3.93
CA GLY A 92 30.95 9.78 -5.10
C GLY A 92 31.14 11.24 -4.68
N ASP A 93 31.73 12.04 -5.55
CA ASP A 93 31.95 13.50 -5.35
C ASP A 93 30.82 14.36 -5.93
N GLY A 94 29.74 13.73 -6.41
CA GLY A 94 28.64 14.41 -7.10
C GLY A 94 28.86 14.57 -8.60
N MET A 95 30.05 14.24 -9.12
CA MET A 95 30.39 14.32 -10.53
C MET A 95 30.19 12.95 -11.18
N CYS A 96 29.58 12.92 -12.37
CA CYS A 96 29.73 11.77 -13.27
C CYS A 96 31.07 11.92 -14.01
N PRO A 97 31.82 10.84 -14.26
CA PRO A 97 32.91 10.86 -15.25
C PRO A 97 32.42 11.30 -16.63
#